data_AF-A0A7S3CWZ0-F1
#
_entry.id   AF-A0A7S3CWZ0-F1
#
_cell.length_a   1.000
_cell.length_b   1.000
_cell.length_c   1.000
_cell.angle_alpha   90.00
_cell.angle_beta   90.00
_cell.angle_gamma   90.00
#
_symmetry.space_group_name_H-M   'P 1'
#
loop_
_entity.id
_entity.type
_entity.pdbx_description
1 polymer ?
#
loop_
_entity_poly.entity_id
_entity_poly.type
_entity_poly.pdbx_seq_one_letter_code
_entity_poly.pdbx_strand_id
1 'polypeptide(L)'
;DSLVHVPYLVWLDISHNKLKAVTDALARMEHLSYLDLRSNCISFLPPSFESLPMMSLREVHLENNPLEDPPQEILSKGSQAILSYFAAFYRGSHPPLTAEEKERDRAREEQQKGESVWDRKW
;
A
#
# COMPACT_ATOMS: atom_id res chain seq x y z
N ASP A 1 -12.73 -14.44 10.38
CA ASP A 1 -12.89 -13.41 11.43
C ASP A 1 -12.11 -13.58 12.74
N SER A 2 -11.50 -14.73 13.09
CA SER A 2 -10.91 -14.91 14.44
C SER A 2 -9.56 -14.24 14.73
N LEU A 3 -8.86 -13.66 13.75
CA LEU A 3 -7.56 -12.99 13.94
C LEU A 3 -7.65 -11.61 14.63
N VAL A 4 -8.85 -11.03 14.73
CA VAL A 4 -9.06 -9.70 15.35
C VAL A 4 -8.87 -9.73 16.88
N HIS A 5 -8.86 -10.92 17.51
CA HIS A 5 -8.87 -11.08 18.97
C HIS A 5 -7.49 -11.30 19.61
N VAL A 6 -6.39 -11.08 18.88
CA VAL A 6 -5.01 -11.17 19.39
C VAL A 6 -4.32 -9.81 19.45
N PRO A 7 -4.80 -8.87 20.30
CA PRO A 7 -4.30 -7.49 20.30
C PRO A 7 -2.81 -7.39 20.67
N TYR A 8 -2.29 -8.34 21.44
CA TYR A 8 -0.89 -8.34 21.90
C TYR A 8 0.07 -9.10 20.98
N LEU A 9 -0.35 -9.43 19.76
CA LEU A 9 0.51 -10.16 18.83
C LEU A 9 1.63 -9.24 18.34
N VAL A 10 2.87 -9.57 18.69
CA VAL A 10 4.07 -8.80 18.34
C VAL A 10 4.78 -9.39 17.12
N TRP A 11 4.65 -10.70 16.93
CA TRP A 11 5.30 -11.47 15.87
C TRP A 11 4.27 -12.36 15.18
N LEU A 12 4.16 -12.23 13.86
CA LEU A 12 3.31 -13.06 13.04
C LEU A 12 4.08 -13.57 11.83
N ASP A 13 4.24 -14.89 11.75
CA ASP A 13 4.78 -15.56 10.58
C ASP A 13 3.67 -16.41 9.96
N ILE A 14 3.28 -16.04 8.75
CA ILE A 14 2.33 -16.73 7.89
C ILE A 14 2.91 -16.89 6.49
N SER A 15 4.23 -16.96 6.40
CA SER A 15 4.96 -17.25 5.18
C SER A 15 4.65 -18.67 4.65
N HIS A 16 4.92 -18.91 3.37
CA HIS A 16 4.75 -20.20 2.70
C HIS A 16 3.32 -20.76 2.75
N ASN A 17 2.34 -19.87 2.75
CA ASN A 17 0.93 -20.22 2.67
C ASN A 17 0.36 -19.94 1.27
N LYS A 18 -0.95 -20.14 1.10
CA LYS A 18 -1.67 -19.86 -0.16
C LYS A 18 -2.64 -18.68 0.01
N LEU A 19 -2.25 -17.70 0.82
CA LEU A 19 -3.08 -16.52 1.08
C LEU A 19 -3.19 -15.72 -0.22
N LYS A 20 -4.42 -15.49 -0.67
CA LYS A 20 -4.70 -14.67 -1.86
C LYS A 20 -4.86 -13.19 -1.54
N ALA A 21 -5.25 -12.90 -0.30
CA ALA A 21 -5.47 -11.55 0.18
C ALA A 21 -5.15 -11.51 1.67
N VAL A 22 -4.69 -10.35 2.11
CA VAL A 22 -4.61 -10.01 3.53
C VAL A 22 -5.93 -9.36 3.93
N THR A 23 -6.55 -9.84 5.01
CA THR A 23 -7.79 -9.24 5.52
C THR A 23 -7.50 -7.99 6.34
N ASP A 24 -8.44 -7.04 6.38
CA ASP A 24 -8.38 -5.81 7.20
C ASP A 24 -8.17 -6.08 8.70
N ALA A 25 -8.41 -7.30 9.17
CA ALA A 25 -8.10 -7.73 10.53
C ALA A 25 -6.62 -7.55 10.90
N LEU A 26 -5.69 -7.75 9.94
CA LEU A 26 -4.26 -7.51 10.14
C LEU A 26 -3.97 -6.02 10.37
N ALA A 27 -4.76 -5.13 9.76
CA ALA A 27 -4.60 -3.69 9.92
C ALA A 27 -4.97 -3.19 11.33
N ARG A 28 -5.75 -3.97 12.08
CA ARG A 28 -6.18 -3.65 13.45
C ARG A 28 -5.19 -4.10 14.53
N MET A 29 -4.07 -4.71 14.16
CA MET A 29 -3.06 -5.21 15.09
C MET A 29 -2.06 -4.12 15.46
N GLU A 30 -2.40 -3.31 16.46
CA GLU A 30 -1.60 -2.13 16.85
C GLU A 30 -0.22 -2.47 17.45
N HIS A 31 -0.03 -3.68 17.97
CA HIS A 31 1.21 -4.10 18.63
C HIS A 31 2.15 -4.95 17.76
N LEU A 32 1.76 -5.20 16.50
CA LEU A 32 2.53 -6.06 15.61
C LEU A 32 3.82 -5.37 15.19
N SER A 33 4.96 -5.99 15.52
CA SER A 33 6.29 -5.46 15.18
C SER A 33 6.97 -6.23 14.05
N TYR A 34 6.66 -7.52 13.90
CA TYR A 34 7.21 -8.39 12.88
C TYR A 34 6.08 -9.10 12.14
N LEU A 35 6.06 -8.97 10.82
CA LEU A 35 5.12 -9.63 9.93
C LEU A 35 5.82 -10.29 8.75
N ASP A 36 5.72 -11.62 8.65
CA ASP A 36 6.21 -12.37 7.50
C ASP A 36 5.05 -12.98 6.71
N LEU A 37 4.94 -12.56 5.46
CA LEU A 37 3.93 -12.97 4.49
C LEU A 37 4.60 -13.56 3.23
N ARG A 38 5.90 -13.89 3.27
CA ARG A 38 6.64 -14.36 2.09
C ARG A 38 6.06 -15.61 1.48
N SER A 39 6.26 -15.78 0.18
CA SER A 39 5.85 -17.00 -0.55
C SER A 39 4.36 -17.32 -0.38
N ASN A 40 3.52 -16.30 -0.49
CA ASN A 40 2.07 -16.43 -0.57
C ASN A 40 1.59 -16.11 -2.00
N CYS A 41 0.27 -16.00 -2.20
CA CYS A 41 -0.32 -15.65 -3.49
C CYS A 41 -1.05 -14.30 -3.41
N ILE A 42 -0.52 -13.36 -2.63
CA ILE A 42 -1.15 -12.07 -2.37
C ILE A 42 -0.97 -11.19 -3.60
N SER A 43 -2.06 -10.81 -4.25
CA SER A 43 -2.02 -9.93 -5.42
C SER A 43 -2.18 -8.45 -5.05
N PHE A 44 -2.95 -8.19 -3.99
CA PHE A 44 -3.21 -6.84 -3.49
C PHE A 44 -3.19 -6.84 -1.96
N LEU A 45 -2.68 -5.75 -1.39
CA LEU A 45 -2.85 -5.43 0.01
C LEU A 45 -4.11 -4.57 0.17
N PRO A 46 -4.88 -4.74 1.26
CA PRO A 46 -6.04 -3.90 1.49
C PRO A 46 -5.63 -2.43 1.73
N PRO A 47 -6.48 -1.45 1.43
CA PRO A 47 -6.20 -0.04 1.73
C PRO A 47 -6.08 0.21 3.24
N SER A 48 -6.63 -0.65 4.10
CA SER A 48 -6.36 -0.60 5.54
C SER A 48 -4.91 -0.96 5.90
N PHE A 49 -4.16 -1.62 5.02
CA PHE A 49 -2.72 -1.80 5.16
C PHE A 49 -1.96 -0.47 4.96
N GLU A 50 -2.51 0.41 4.12
CA GLU A 50 -2.18 1.84 4.04
C GLU A 50 -2.88 2.68 5.11
N SER A 51 -3.52 2.07 6.11
CA SER A 51 -3.92 2.76 7.35
C SER A 51 -3.35 2.13 8.63
N LEU A 52 -2.54 1.07 8.50
CA LEU A 52 -1.88 0.44 9.64
C LEU A 52 -1.13 1.52 10.42
N PRO A 53 -1.27 1.57 11.76
CA PRO A 53 -0.37 2.37 12.57
C PRO A 53 1.04 1.79 12.44
N MET A 54 1.74 2.23 11.38
CA MET A 54 3.13 1.92 11.04
C MET A 54 4.12 2.39 12.13
N MET A 55 3.61 2.90 13.26
CA MET A 55 4.38 3.24 14.46
C MET A 55 4.89 2.01 15.21
N SER A 56 4.25 0.83 15.07
CA SER A 56 4.69 -0.39 15.77
C SER A 56 5.42 -1.40 14.88
N LEU A 57 5.06 -1.46 13.59
CA LEU A 57 5.63 -2.43 12.66
C LEU A 57 7.07 -2.06 12.28
N ARG A 58 8.02 -2.88 12.71
CA ARG A 58 9.46 -2.69 12.48
C ARG A 58 9.98 -3.51 11.31
N GLU A 59 9.33 -4.62 11.03
CA GLU A 59 9.78 -5.56 10.03
C GLU A 59 8.60 -6.19 9.29
N VAL A 60 8.65 -6.13 7.96
CA VAL A 60 7.64 -6.70 7.07
C VAL A 60 8.32 -7.42 5.92
N HIS A 61 7.89 -8.65 5.63
CA HIS A 61 8.41 -9.45 4.53
C HIS A 61 7.25 -9.85 3.62
N LEU A 62 7.33 -9.47 2.36
CA LEU A 62 6.28 -9.67 1.34
C LEU A 62 6.82 -10.30 0.05
N GLU A 63 8.08 -10.71 0.05
CA GLU A 63 8.76 -11.31 -1.11
C GLU A 63 8.06 -12.58 -1.59
N ASN A 64 8.26 -12.92 -2.86
CA ASN A 64 7.62 -14.07 -3.51
C ASN A 64 6.07 -14.05 -3.43
N ASN A 65 5.47 -12.85 -3.47
CA ASN A 65 4.04 -12.66 -3.71
C ASN A 65 3.84 -11.99 -5.07
N PRO A 66 2.76 -12.32 -5.81
CA PRO A 66 2.40 -11.65 -7.06
C PRO A 66 1.78 -10.26 -6.84
N LEU A 67 2.34 -9.48 -5.90
CA LEU A 67 1.89 -8.12 -5.60
C LEU A 67 2.18 -7.22 -6.80
N GLU A 68 1.15 -6.52 -7.29
CA GLU A 68 1.29 -5.47 -8.28
C GLU A 68 1.80 -4.17 -7.66
N ASP A 69 1.38 -3.91 -6.41
CA ASP A 69 1.79 -2.78 -5.60
C ASP A 69 1.93 -3.22 -4.13
N PRO A 70 3.08 -3.00 -3.46
CA PRO A 70 4.34 -2.44 -3.98
C PRO A 70 5.02 -3.31 -5.06
N PRO A 71 5.78 -2.70 -6.00
CA PRO A 71 6.44 -3.45 -7.06
C PRO A 71 7.54 -4.36 -6.52
N GLN A 72 7.85 -5.43 -7.25
CA GLN A 72 8.86 -6.44 -6.86
C GLN A 72 10.25 -5.86 -6.58
N GLU A 73 10.58 -4.72 -7.19
CA GLU A 73 11.83 -3.98 -6.93
C GLU A 73 11.91 -3.40 -5.52
N ILE A 74 10.78 -3.01 -4.93
CA ILE A 74 10.71 -2.55 -3.54
C ILE A 74 10.67 -3.75 -2.61
N LEU A 75 9.92 -4.79 -2.97
CA LEU A 75 9.87 -6.03 -2.20
C LEU A 75 11.26 -6.66 -2.03
N SER A 76 12.04 -6.72 -3.10
CA SER A 76 13.40 -7.30 -3.09
C SER A 76 14.44 -6.46 -2.34
N LYS A 77 14.15 -5.19 -2.03
CA LYS A 77 15.03 -4.33 -1.21
C LYS A 77 14.88 -4.59 0.29
N GLY A 78 13.93 -5.43 0.68
CA GLY A 78 13.70 -5.86 2.05
C GLY A 78 12.76 -4.95 2.85
N SER A 79 12.54 -5.34 4.10
CA SER A 79 11.51 -4.79 4.99
C SER A 79 11.53 -3.27 5.13
N GLN A 80 12.70 -2.67 5.29
CA GLN A 80 12.81 -1.22 5.49
C GLN A 80 12.41 -0.41 4.26
N ALA A 81 12.65 -0.94 3.05
CA ALA A 81 12.23 -0.30 1.81
C ALA A 81 10.71 -0.36 1.64
N ILE A 82 10.10 -1.49 2.00
CA ILE A 82 8.65 -1.67 1.99
C ILE A 82 7.99 -0.71 2.99
N LEU A 83 8.49 -0.64 4.22
CA LEU A 83 7.99 0.30 5.23
C LEU A 83 8.19 1.75 4.78
N SER A 84 9.33 2.07 4.18
CA SER A 84 9.57 3.41 3.63
C SER A 84 8.64 3.75 2.47
N TYR A 85 8.30 2.77 1.63
CA TYR A 85 7.34 2.92 0.55
C TYR A 85 6.00 3.33 1.14
N PHE A 86 5.43 2.52 2.03
CA PHE A 86 4.16 2.85 2.68
C PHE A 86 4.23 4.18 3.45
N ALA A 87 5.27 4.43 4.26
CA ALA A 87 5.43 5.68 4.99
C ALA A 87 5.43 6.94 4.10
N ALA A 88 5.91 6.83 2.85
CA ALA A 88 5.87 7.92 1.89
C ALA A 88 4.42 8.24 1.45
N PHE A 89 3.55 7.23 1.32
CA PHE A 89 2.12 7.42 1.01
C PHE A 89 1.41 8.21 2.11
N TYR A 90 1.66 7.90 3.39
CA TYR A 90 1.01 8.59 4.51
C TYR A 90 1.43 10.05 4.71
N ARG A 91 2.62 10.44 4.25
CA ARG A 91 3.14 11.82 4.41
C ARG A 91 2.65 12.79 3.33
N GLY A 92 1.66 12.41 2.54
CA GLY A 92 1.10 13.28 1.49
C GLY A 92 2.00 13.41 0.26
N SER A 93 2.91 12.46 0.05
CA SER A 93 3.73 12.39 -1.16
C SER A 93 3.32 11.16 -1.96
N HIS A 94 2.16 11.28 -2.64
CA HIS A 94 1.64 10.32 -3.62
C HIS A 94 2.74 9.97 -4.64
N PRO A 95 3.20 8.71 -4.73
CA PRO A 95 3.63 8.13 -6.00
C PRO A 95 2.35 7.77 -6.77
N PRO A 96 2.23 8.09 -8.07
CA PRO A 96 0.98 7.88 -8.79
C PRO A 96 0.76 6.37 -9.03
N LEU A 97 -0.35 5.84 -8.52
CA LEU A 97 -0.85 4.53 -8.90
C LEU A 97 -1.90 4.73 -9.99
N THR A 98 -1.63 4.07 -11.11
CA THR A 98 -2.46 3.87 -12.31
C THR A 98 -2.37 4.96 -13.40
N ALA A 99 -2.40 4.47 -14.64
CA ALA A 99 -2.51 5.28 -15.85
C ALA A 99 -3.80 6.12 -15.87
N GLU A 100 -4.82 5.72 -15.10
CA GLU A 100 -6.12 6.38 -15.01
C GLU A 100 -6.03 7.74 -14.30
N GLU A 101 -5.11 7.91 -13.35
CA GLU A 101 -4.92 9.20 -12.66
C GLU A 101 -4.14 10.20 -13.52
N LYS A 102 -3.22 9.73 -14.37
CA LYS A 102 -2.56 10.57 -15.40
C LYS A 102 -3.57 11.12 -16.41
N GLU A 103 -4.58 10.33 -16.77
CA GLU A 103 -5.67 10.78 -17.64
C GLU A 103 -6.59 11.78 -16.94
N ARG A 104 -6.90 11.55 -15.66
CA ARG A 104 -7.72 12.47 -14.86
C ARG A 104 -7.05 13.83 -14.65
N ASP A 105 -5.73 13.86 -14.46
CA ASP A 105 -4.97 15.11 -14.33
C ASP A 105 -4.77 15.82 -15.68
N ARG A 106 -4.53 15.07 -16.77
CA ARG A 106 -4.51 15.66 -18.13
C ARG A 106 -5.87 16.26 -18.50
N ALA A 107 -6.97 15.59 -18.15
CA ALA A 107 -8.32 16.10 -18.37
C ALA A 107 -8.57 17.40 -17.57
N ARG A 108 -8.08 17.50 -16.34
CA ARG A 108 -8.16 18.73 -15.52
C ARG A 108 -7.36 19.90 -16.13
N GLU A 109 -6.16 19.64 -16.65
CA GLU A 109 -5.36 20.68 -17.33
C GLU A 109 -5.97 21.16 -18.65
N GLU A 110 -6.58 20.25 -19.43
CA GLU A 110 -7.27 20.60 -20.67
C GLU A 110 -8.53 21.44 -20.41
N GLN A 111 -9.25 21.14 -19.33
CA GLN A 111 -10.45 21.90 -18.94
C GLN A 111 -10.09 23.32 -18.48
N GLN A 112 -8.96 23.49 -17.80
CA GLN A 112 -8.48 24.80 -17.36
C GLN A 112 -7.89 25.65 -18.51
N LYS A 113 -7.33 25.02 -19.55
CA LYS A 113 -6.92 25.70 -20.78
C LYS A 113 -8.11 26.10 -21.66
N GLY A 114 -9.19 25.31 -21.64
CA GLY A 114 -10.43 25.62 -22.36
C GLY A 114 -11.14 26.86 -21.82
N GLU A 115 -11.18 27.04 -20.50
CA GLU A 115 -11.82 28.21 -19.86
C GLU A 115 -11.06 29.52 -20.13
N SER A 116 -9.73 29.48 -20.19
CA SER A 116 -8.89 30.66 -20.48
C SER A 116 -8.97 31.18 -21.92
N VAL A 117 -9.49 30.41 -22.87
CA VAL A 117 -9.53 30.79 -24.30
C VAL A 117 -10.77 31.64 -24.63
N TRP A 118 -11.85 31.53 -23.85
CA TRP A 118 -13.08 32.31 -24.08
C TRP A 118 -12.95 33.78 -23.62
N ASP A 119 -12.03 34.08 -22.71
CA ASP A 119 -11.83 35.43 -22.14
C ASP A 119 -11.02 36.40 -23.04
N ARG A 120 -10.68 36.02 -24.29
CA ARG A 120 -9.97 36.90 -25.26
C ARG A 120 -10.71 37.19 -26.57
N LYS A 121 -12.04 37.14 -26.55
CA LYS A 121 -12.91 37.88 -27.47
C LYS A 121 -14.02 38.40 -26.56
N TRP A 122 -14.08 39.68 -26.20
CA TRP A 122 -14.30 40.85 -27.04
C TRP A 122 -13.72 42.10 -26.37
#